data_AF-A0A2W6B604-F1
#
_entry.id   AF-A0A2W6B604-F1
#
_cell.length_a   1.000
_cell.length_b   1.000
_cell.length_c   1.000
_cell.angle_alpha   90.00
_cell.angle_beta   90.00
_cell.angle_gamma   90.00
#
_symmetry.space_group_name_H-M   'P 1'
#
loop_
_entity.id
_entity.type
_entity.pdbx_description
1 polymer ?
#
loop_
_entity_poly.entity_id
_entity_poly.type
_entity_poly.pdbx_seq_one_letter_code
_entity_poly.pdbx_strand_id
1 'polypeptide(L)' 'MRPAWSYRLNADFEDHAEHEYAILVTEHPEWEDEPFVSQFTADYGEYASLADVFRQIGHDERVHKRESEAQLGRPRFH' A
#
# COMPACT_ATOMS: atom_id res chain seq x y z
N MET A 1 -13.23 -23.24 5.36
CA MET A 1 -12.61 -21.89 5.33
C MET A 1 -13.63 -20.90 4.76
N ARG A 2 -13.72 -19.65 5.26
CA ARG A 2 -14.66 -18.62 4.76
C ARG A 2 -13.88 -17.52 4.03
N PRO A 3 -13.71 -17.60 2.70
CA PRO A 3 -12.83 -16.68 1.95
C PRO A 3 -13.18 -15.20 2.11
N ALA A 4 -14.47 -14.89 2.23
CA ALA A 4 -14.95 -13.53 2.42
C ALA A 4 -14.48 -12.89 3.75
N TRP A 5 -14.27 -13.68 4.79
CA TRP A 5 -13.73 -13.15 6.06
C TRP A 5 -12.26 -12.78 5.92
N SER A 6 -11.50 -13.57 5.16
CA SER A 6 -10.09 -13.28 4.87
C SER A 6 -9.94 -12.02 4.01
N TYR A 7 -10.74 -11.85 2.95
CA TYR A 7 -10.67 -10.65 2.12
C TYR A 7 -11.09 -9.38 2.87
N ARG A 8 -12.10 -9.47 3.74
CA ARG A 8 -12.51 -8.32 4.56
C ARG A 8 -11.44 -7.95 5.58
N LEU A 9 -10.89 -8.94 6.27
CA LEU A 9 -9.78 -8.71 7.20
C LEU A 9 -8.56 -8.10 6.48
N ASN A 10 -8.26 -8.56 5.26
CA ASN A 10 -7.19 -7.97 4.46
C ASN A 10 -7.48 -6.50 4.13
N ALA A 11 -8.68 -6.19 3.63
CA ALA A 11 -9.07 -4.81 3.33
C ALA A 11 -8.95 -3.90 4.56
N ASP A 12 -9.31 -4.38 5.76
CA ASP A 12 -9.15 -3.62 7.01
C ASP A 12 -7.67 -3.39 7.35
N PHE A 13 -6.79 -4.36 7.12
CA PHE A 13 -5.34 -4.19 7.30
C PHE A 13 -4.74 -3.19 6.32
N GLU A 14 -5.11 -3.28 5.04
CA GLU A 14 -4.57 -2.39 4.01
C GLU A 14 -5.06 -0.95 4.18
N ASP A 15 -6.30 -0.74 4.66
CA ASP A 15 -6.80 0.60 4.98
C ASP A 15 -6.01 1.26 6.12
N HIS A 16 -5.70 0.48 7.15
CA HIS A 16 -4.84 0.94 8.24
C HIS A 16 -3.42 1.24 7.74
N ALA A 17 -2.82 0.33 6.97
CA ALA A 17 -1.47 0.51 6.45
C ALA A 17 -1.37 1.76 5.54
N GLU A 18 -2.32 1.95 4.61
CA GLU A 18 -2.43 3.15 3.78
C GLU A 18 -2.44 4.43 4.62
N HIS A 19 -3.23 4.43 5.71
CA HIS A 19 -3.33 5.58 6.61
C HIS A 19 -2.02 5.84 7.37
N GLU A 20 -1.40 4.80 7.92
CA GLU A 20 -0.15 4.92 8.68
C GLU A 20 0.99 5.42 7.79
N TYR A 21 1.11 4.97 6.54
CA TYR A 21 2.12 5.52 5.62
C TYR A 21 1.88 7.00 5.30
N ALA A 22 0.63 7.43 5.20
CA ALA A 22 0.31 8.84 5.00
C ALA A 22 0.67 9.71 6.22
N ILE A 23 0.43 9.20 7.44
CA ILE A 23 0.87 9.85 8.68
C ILE A 23 2.39 9.90 8.73
N LEU A 24 3.06 8.78 8.47
CA LEU A 24 4.51 8.66 8.53
C LEU A 24 5.22 9.70 7.66
N VAL A 25 4.78 9.88 6.41
CA VAL A 25 5.33 10.93 5.52
C VAL A 25 5.05 12.34 6.05
N THR A 26 3.90 12.56 6.69
CA THR A 26 3.55 13.86 7.29
C THR A 26 4.39 14.18 8.51
N GLU A 27 4.72 13.17 9.32
CA GLU A 27 5.53 13.30 10.53
C GLU A 27 7.03 13.46 10.24
N HIS A 28 7.48 13.11 9.02
CA HIS A 28 8.88 13.15 8.59
C HIS A 28 9.09 14.03 7.33
N PRO A 29 8.90 15.36 7.42
CA PRO A 29 9.09 16.26 6.28
C PRO A 29 10.54 16.27 5.75
N GLU A 30 11.53 15.91 6.56
CA GLU A 30 12.94 15.80 6.17
C GLU A 30 13.17 14.77 5.05
N TRP A 31 12.29 13.79 4.89
CA TRP A 31 12.41 12.76 3.86
C TRP A 31 12.09 13.23 2.46
N GLU A 32 11.49 14.41 2.31
CA GLU A 32 11.28 15.03 0.99
C GLU A 32 12.61 15.33 0.29
N ASP A 33 13.63 15.67 1.08
CA ASP A 33 14.95 16.05 0.60
C ASP A 33 15.96 14.90 0.68
N GLU A 34 15.59 13.75 1.26
CA GLU A 34 16.45 12.57 1.39
C GLU A 34 16.39 11.72 0.11
N PRO A 35 17.46 11.65 -0.70
CA PRO A 35 17.44 10.90 -1.95
C PRO A 35 17.33 9.41 -1.70
N PHE A 36 16.44 8.74 -2.43
CA PHE A 36 16.33 7.29 -2.37
C PHE A 36 17.19 6.61 -3.45
N VAL A 37 18.17 5.83 -3.02
CA VAL A 37 19.01 5.01 -3.91
C VAL A 37 18.78 3.54 -3.58
N SER A 38 18.28 2.79 -4.55
CA SER A 38 17.98 1.37 -4.38
C SER A 38 18.74 0.52 -5.38
N GLN A 39 19.15 -0.67 -4.93
CA GLN A 39 19.66 -1.73 -5.80
C GLN A 39 18.53 -2.47 -6.54
N PHE A 40 17.27 -2.24 -6.16
CA PHE A 40 16.07 -2.89 -6.72
C PHE A 40 15.23 -1.95 -7.59
N THR A 41 15.82 -0.87 -8.08
CA THR A 41 15.17 0.11 -8.96
C THR A 41 14.47 -0.54 -10.16
N ALA A 42 15.03 -1.62 -10.71
CA ALA A 42 14.44 -2.34 -11.83
C ALA A 42 13.08 -2.99 -11.49
N ASP A 43 12.88 -3.38 -10.24
CA ASP A 43 11.68 -4.10 -9.79
C ASP A 43 10.66 -3.15 -9.15
N TYR A 44 11.13 -2.16 -8.38
CA TYR A 44 10.29 -1.26 -7.59
C TYR A 44 10.13 0.14 -8.19
N GLY A 45 10.97 0.53 -9.15
CA GLY A 45 10.95 1.86 -9.76
C GLY A 45 11.97 2.84 -9.19
N GLU A 46 12.06 4.00 -9.84
CA GLU A 46 12.88 5.13 -9.42
C GLU A 46 12.02 6.16 -8.67
N TYR A 47 12.51 6.59 -7.51
CA TYR A 47 11.87 7.59 -6.67
C TYR A 47 12.88 8.68 -6.34
N ALA A 48 12.43 9.94 -6.35
CA ALA A 48 13.32 11.06 -6.12
C ALA A 48 13.75 11.14 -4.65
N SER A 49 12.83 10.82 -3.74
CA SER A 49 13.04 10.93 -2.29
C SER A 49 12.53 9.72 -1.52
N LEU A 50 12.97 9.61 -0.26
CA LEU A 50 12.46 8.60 0.66
C LEU A 50 10.96 8.79 0.94
N ALA A 51 10.49 10.03 0.97
CA ALA A 51 9.06 10.34 1.07
C ALA A 51 8.26 9.76 -0.11
N ASP A 52 8.80 9.83 -1.33
CA ASP A 52 8.14 9.29 -2.52
C ASP A 52 8.02 7.76 -2.49
N VAL A 53 9.01 7.06 -1.90
CA VAL A 53 8.93 5.61 -1.70
C VAL A 53 7.80 5.27 -0.74
N PHE A 54 7.71 5.93 0.42
CA PHE A 54 6.64 5.65 1.38
C PHE A 54 5.25 6.01 0.84
N ARG A 55 5.15 7.06 0.02
CA ARG A 55 3.92 7.36 -0.73
C ARG A 55 3.55 6.25 -1.70
N GLN A 56 4.52 5.68 -2.42
CA GLN A 56 4.25 4.54 -3.29
C GLN A 56 3.75 3.36 -2.48
N ILE A 57 4.40 3.02 -1.37
CA ILE A 57 3.98 1.88 -0.54
C ILE A 57 2.55 2.10 -0.05
N GLY A 58 2.21 3.29 0.47
CA GLY A 58 0.84 3.61 0.85
C GLY A 58 -0.16 3.54 -0.33
N HIS A 59 0.26 3.91 -1.54
CA HIS A 59 -0.53 3.72 -2.75
C HIS A 59 -0.76 2.23 -3.07
N ASP A 60 0.25 1.38 -2.90
CA ASP A 60 0.15 -0.05 -3.16
C ASP A 60 -0.84 -0.70 -2.18
N GLU A 61 -0.84 -0.31 -0.90
CA GLU A 61 -1.85 -0.81 0.06
C GLU A 61 -3.27 -0.39 -0.32
N ARG A 62 -3.46 0.84 -0.85
CA ARG A 62 -4.74 1.24 -1.41
C ARG A 62 -5.18 0.32 -2.57
N VAL A 63 -4.24 -0.12 -3.40
CA VAL A 63 -4.52 -1.09 -4.49
C VAL A 63 -4.90 -2.44 -3.90
N HIS A 64 -4.12 -2.99 -2.97
CA HIS A 64 -4.40 -4.27 -2.29
C HIS A 64 -5.77 -4.27 -1.59
N LYS A 65 -6.15 -3.15 -0.95
CA LYS A 65 -7.48 -2.96 -0.36
C LYS A 65 -8.57 -3.12 -1.41
N ARG A 66 -8.47 -2.38 -2.52
CA ARG A 66 -9.46 -2.40 -3.60
C ARG A 66 -9.55 -3.78 -4.25
N GLU A 67 -8.43 -4.48 -4.39
CA GLU A 67 -8.42 -5.86 -4.89
C GLU A 67 -9.15 -6.79 -3.93
N SER A 68 -8.91 -6.67 -2.63
CA SER A 68 -9.61 -7.45 -1.60
C SER A 68 -11.12 -7.19 -1.61
N GLU A 69 -11.53 -5.93 -1.72
CA GLU A 69 -12.93 -5.52 -1.85
C GLU A 69 -13.57 -6.06 -3.14
N ALA A 70 -12.84 -6.03 -4.27
CA ALA A 70 -13.32 -6.58 -5.53
C ALA A 70 -13.57 -8.09 -5.45
N GLN A 71 -12.76 -8.83 -4.68
CA GLN A 71 -12.97 -10.26 -4.45
C GLN A 71 -14.19 -10.54 -3.55
N LEU A 72 -14.54 -9.62 -2.63
CA LEU A 72 -15.79 -9.72 -1.86
C LEU A 72 -17.03 -9.54 -2.74
N GLY A 73 -16.95 -8.69 -3.77
CA GLY A 73 -18.04 -8.40 -4.69
C GLY A 73 -18.25 -9.45 -5.80
N ARG A 74 -17.33 -10.40 -5.99
CA ARG A 74 -17.43 -11.42 -7.05
C ARG A 74 -18.39 -12.55 -6.67
N PRO A 75 -19.44 -12.83 -7.49
CA PRO A 75 -20.27 -14.02 -7.31
C PRO A 75 -19.42 -15.28 -7.47
N ARG A 76 -19.48 -16.17 -6.48
CA ARG A 76 -18.83 -17.48 -6.57
C ARG A 76 -19.81 -18.47 -7.19
N PHE A 77 -19.81 -18.59 -8.51
CA PHE A 77 -20.43 -19.74 -9.15
C PHE A 77 -19.54 -20.96 -8.86
N HIS A 78 -20.05 -21.88 -8.04
CA HIS A 78 -19.50 -23.22 -7.82
C HIS A 78 -20.44 -24.23 -8.46
#